data_AF-A0A6J2WF24-F1
#
_entry.id   AF-A0A6J2WF24-F1
#
_cell.length_a   1.000
_cell.length_b   1.000
_cell.length_c   1.000
_cell.angle_alpha   90.00
_cell.angle_beta   90.00
_cell.angle_gamma   90.00
#
_symmetry.space_group_name_H-M   'P 1'
#
loop_
_entity.id
_entity.type
_entity.pdbx_description
1 polymer ?
#
loop_
_entity_poly.entity_id
_entity_poly.type
_entity_poly.pdbx_seq_one_letter_code
_entity_poly.pdbx_strand_id
1 'polypeptide(L)'
;MHLTQQLELFPDHFVLDPFQLLVATNKAIHLQKTGKMKTRSLYSEIIFNLSPTNNISEAFKRFGISDHDNAVHIVLVHTKEEDHNIDSILSKVEGQQIPISQMSMLSDTAKIRKLYKVTSQEEKCGSLLDSVICRMAIKDVL
;
A
#
# COMPACT_ATOMS: atom_id res chain seq x y z
N MET A 1 14.71 12.56 16.73
CA MET A 1 13.68 12.62 15.68
C MET A 1 12.71 11.48 15.97
N HIS A 2 11.65 11.78 16.74
CA HIS A 2 10.68 10.74 17.15
C HIS A 2 9.80 10.41 15.94
N LEU A 3 9.97 9.21 15.39
CA LEU A 3 9.00 8.65 14.47
C LEU A 3 7.84 8.13 15.32
N THR A 4 6.75 8.89 15.33
CA THR A 4 5.48 8.48 15.90
C THR A 4 5.01 7.24 15.13
N GLN A 5 4.76 6.12 15.84
CA GLN A 5 4.01 4.99 15.27
C GLN A 5 2.67 5.52 14.76
N GLN A 6 2.51 5.68 13.45
CA GLN A 6 1.25 6.02 12.82
C GLN A 6 0.76 4.78 12.09
N LEU A 7 -0.38 4.27 12.54
CA LEU A 7 -1.05 3.15 11.91
C LEU A 7 -1.73 3.66 10.64
N GLU A 8 -1.37 3.16 9.47
CA GLU A 8 -2.19 3.36 8.28
C GLU A 8 -2.71 2.03 7.75
N LEU A 9 -4.01 2.06 7.48
CA LEU A 9 -4.83 0.94 7.08
C LEU A 9 -5.11 1.06 5.57
N PHE A 10 -5.10 -0.07 4.86
CA PHE A 10 -5.34 -0.11 3.41
C PHE A 10 -6.54 -1.01 3.09
N PRO A 11 -7.34 -0.70 2.07
CA PRO A 11 -8.45 -1.54 1.66
C PRO A 11 -7.93 -2.76 0.88
N ASP A 12 -8.39 -3.94 1.28
CA ASP A 12 -7.86 -5.22 0.81
C ASP A 12 -8.07 -5.47 -0.69
N HIS A 13 -9.08 -4.83 -1.29
CA HIS A 13 -9.48 -5.13 -2.66
C HIS A 13 -8.52 -4.61 -3.74
N PHE A 14 -7.53 -3.77 -3.40
CA PHE A 14 -6.60 -3.18 -4.37
C PHE A 14 -5.14 -3.61 -4.23
N VAL A 15 -4.84 -4.54 -3.33
CA VAL A 15 -3.48 -5.03 -3.12
C VAL A 15 -3.42 -6.53 -3.41
N LEU A 16 -2.60 -6.93 -4.39
CA LEU A 16 -2.53 -8.32 -4.88
C LEU A 16 -1.61 -9.20 -4.05
N ASP A 17 -0.48 -8.64 -3.63
CA ASP A 17 0.65 -9.38 -3.09
C ASP A 17 1.39 -8.51 -2.07
N PRO A 18 1.93 -9.09 -0.98
CA PRO A 18 2.73 -8.34 -0.01
C PRO A 18 3.90 -7.57 -0.64
N PHE A 19 4.46 -8.07 -1.74
CA PHE A 19 5.51 -7.40 -2.49
C PHE A 19 5.08 -6.01 -2.98
N GLN A 20 3.80 -5.81 -3.33
CA GLN A 20 3.26 -4.51 -3.71
C GLN A 20 3.38 -3.48 -2.57
N LEU A 21 3.04 -3.88 -1.34
CA LEU A 21 3.20 -3.05 -0.14
C LEU A 21 4.68 -2.76 0.14
N LEU A 22 5.54 -3.78 0.00
CA LEU A 22 6.98 -3.62 0.21
C LEU A 22 7.60 -2.64 -0.78
N VAL A 23 7.22 -2.68 -2.07
CA VAL A 23 7.71 -1.73 -3.08
C VAL A 23 7.27 -0.30 -2.75
N ALA A 24 5.99 -0.11 -2.43
CA ALA A 24 5.47 1.21 -2.04
C ALA A 24 6.17 1.76 -0.78
N THR A 25 6.36 0.89 0.22
CA THR A 25 7.02 1.21 1.49
C THR A 25 8.48 1.56 1.28
N ASN A 26 9.22 0.75 0.51
CA ASN A 26 10.62 1.02 0.21
C ASN A 26 10.80 2.36 -0.52
N LYS A 27 9.94 2.66 -1.50
CA LYS A 27 9.95 3.95 -2.19
C LYS A 27 9.64 5.11 -1.24
N ALA A 28 8.63 4.97 -0.37
CA ALA A 28 8.28 5.99 0.61
C ALA A 28 9.44 6.29 1.57
N ILE A 29 10.10 5.25 2.12
CA ILE A 29 11.27 5.39 2.99
C ILE A 29 12.43 6.08 2.25
N HIS A 30 12.68 5.70 0.99
CA HIS A 30 13.72 6.32 0.18
C HIS A 30 13.45 7.82 -0.03
N LEU A 31 12.20 8.19 -0.36
CA LEU A 31 11.79 9.58 -0.54
C LEU A 31 11.83 10.37 0.76
N GLN A 32 11.48 9.76 1.89
CA GLN A 32 11.63 10.36 3.22
C GLN A 32 13.10 10.69 3.51
N LYS A 33 13.99 9.71 3.34
CA LYS A 33 15.43 9.88 3.60
C LYS A 33 16.09 10.90 2.69
N THR A 34 15.57 11.09 1.48
CA THR A 34 16.09 12.07 0.51
C THR A 34 15.38 13.42 0.55
N GLY A 35 14.38 13.60 1.41
CA GLY A 35 13.62 14.85 1.51
C GLY A 35 12.73 15.16 0.29
N LYS A 36 12.31 14.12 -0.44
CA LYS A 36 11.56 14.23 -1.71
C LYS A 36 10.14 13.66 -1.64
N MET A 37 9.61 13.44 -0.44
CA MET A 37 8.20 13.04 -0.28
C MET A 37 7.27 14.10 -0.86
N LYS A 38 6.19 13.64 -1.50
CA LYS A 38 5.12 14.53 -1.99
C LYS A 38 4.06 14.79 -0.91
N THR A 39 3.93 13.87 0.04
CA THR A 39 2.94 13.92 1.13
C THR A 39 3.57 14.35 2.46
N ARG A 40 2.76 14.45 3.52
CA ARG A 40 3.16 15.04 4.81
C ARG A 40 3.75 14.03 5.80
N SER A 41 3.42 12.74 5.67
CA SER A 41 3.91 11.67 6.53
C SER A 41 4.44 10.50 5.70
N LEU A 42 5.29 9.68 6.32
CA LEU A 42 5.81 8.46 5.68
C LEU A 42 4.68 7.56 5.19
N TYR A 43 3.68 7.33 6.04
CA TYR A 43 2.60 6.42 5.72
C TYR A 43 1.70 6.96 4.60
N SER A 44 1.39 8.26 4.62
CA SER A 44 0.68 8.91 3.51
C SER A 44 1.42 8.77 2.19
N GLU A 45 2.75 8.70 2.25
CA GLU A 45 3.61 8.47 1.09
C GLU A 45 3.53 7.00 0.62
N ILE A 46 3.35 6.04 1.54
CA ILE A 46 3.10 4.62 1.20
C ILE A 46 1.77 4.49 0.45
N ILE A 47 0.67 5.04 1.00
CA ILE A 47 -0.64 5.07 0.32
C ILE A 47 -0.51 5.70 -1.06
N PHE A 48 0.17 6.86 -1.13
CA PHE A 48 0.39 7.54 -2.39
C PHE A 48 1.18 6.67 -3.38
N ASN A 49 2.21 5.94 -2.93
CA ASN A 49 3.06 5.09 -3.77
C ASN A 49 2.38 3.81 -4.26
N LEU A 50 1.27 3.39 -3.65
CA LEU A 50 0.41 2.35 -4.22
C LEU A 50 -0.34 2.83 -5.47
N SER A 51 -0.70 4.11 -5.54
CA SER A 51 -1.44 4.65 -6.68
C SER A 51 -0.63 4.65 -7.97
N PRO A 52 -1.23 4.31 -9.13
CA PRO A 52 -0.61 4.47 -10.44
C PRO A 52 -0.58 5.93 -10.93
N THR A 53 -1.18 6.88 -10.20
CA THR A 53 -1.29 8.28 -10.61
C THR A 53 -0.64 9.22 -9.58
N ASN A 54 -0.39 10.47 -9.99
CA ASN A 54 0.12 11.52 -9.12
C ASN A 54 -0.97 12.26 -8.33
N ASN A 55 -2.23 11.80 -8.37
CA ASN A 55 -3.32 12.41 -7.64
C ASN A 55 -3.39 11.85 -6.20
N ILE A 56 -2.90 12.64 -5.23
CA ILE A 56 -2.87 12.26 -3.81
C ILE A 56 -4.28 11.97 -3.29
N SER A 57 -5.26 12.83 -3.58
CA SER A 57 -6.64 12.64 -3.11
C SER A 57 -7.27 11.36 -3.67
N GLU A 58 -6.99 11.04 -4.93
CA GLU A 58 -7.45 9.78 -5.52
C GLU A 58 -6.75 8.57 -4.89
N ALA A 59 -5.44 8.67 -4.62
CA ALA A 59 -4.71 7.62 -3.93
C ALA A 59 -5.33 7.30 -2.57
N PHE A 60 -5.64 8.32 -1.76
CA PHE A 60 -6.33 8.13 -0.48
C PHE A 60 -7.74 7.58 -0.63
N LYS A 61 -8.50 8.02 -1.64
CA LYS A 61 -9.84 7.49 -1.89
C LYS A 61 -9.81 6.01 -2.30
N ARG A 62 -8.74 5.54 -2.93
CA ARG A 62 -8.60 4.17 -3.45
C ARG A 62 -7.91 3.24 -2.47
N PHE A 63 -6.84 3.70 -1.81
CA PHE A 63 -5.94 2.89 -0.99
C PHE A 63 -5.95 3.28 0.48
N GLY A 64 -6.69 4.32 0.88
CA GLY A 64 -7.02 4.57 2.28
C GLY A 64 -8.30 3.82 2.67
N ILE A 65 -8.49 3.64 3.97
CA ILE A 65 -9.72 3.04 4.51
C ILE A 65 -10.96 3.91 4.34
N SER A 66 -12.10 3.24 4.33
CA SER A 66 -13.44 3.79 4.41
C SER A 66 -14.27 3.01 5.44
N ASP A 67 -15.35 3.63 5.93
CA ASP A 67 -16.27 3.02 6.91
C ASP A 67 -17.00 1.77 6.37
N HIS A 68 -16.83 1.43 5.09
CA HIS A 68 -17.45 0.29 4.43
C HIS A 68 -16.46 -0.85 4.17
N ASP A 69 -15.18 -0.71 4.54
CA ASP A 69 -14.19 -1.75 4.38
C ASP A 69 -14.32 -2.79 5.49
N ASN A 70 -14.49 -4.05 5.11
CA ASN A 70 -14.62 -5.18 6.03
C ASN A 70 -13.28 -5.87 6.34
N ALA A 71 -12.21 -5.42 5.69
CA ALA A 71 -10.90 -6.01 5.80
C ALA A 71 -9.84 -4.96 5.49
N VAL A 72 -8.74 -5.01 6.24
CA VAL A 72 -7.71 -3.97 6.24
C VAL A 72 -6.31 -4.57 6.36
N HIS A 73 -5.37 -4.03 5.59
CA HIS A 73 -3.95 -4.26 5.80
C HIS A 73 -3.35 -3.22 6.72
N ILE A 74 -2.45 -3.64 7.61
CA ILE A 74 -1.70 -2.76 8.50
C ILE A 74 -0.23 -2.81 8.10
N VAL A 75 0.34 -1.65 7.77
CA VAL A 75 1.78 -1.52 7.53
C VAL A 75 2.41 -0.74 8.68
N LEU A 76 3.43 -1.34 9.30
CA LEU A 76 4.21 -0.70 10.35
C LEU A 76 5.67 -0.62 9.91
N VAL A 77 6.23 0.58 9.97
CA VAL A 77 7.64 0.83 9.67
C VAL A 77 8.32 1.22 10.96
N HIS A 78 9.35 0.46 11.35
CA HIS A 78 10.10 0.70 12.58
C HIS A 78 11.59 0.77 12.29
N THR A 79 12.30 1.50 13.13
CA THR A 79 13.76 1.40 13.20
C THR A 79 14.16 0.25 14.13
N LYS A 80 15.40 -0.26 14.01
CA LYS A 80 15.89 -1.37 14.85
C LYS A 80 15.97 -1.04 16.35
N GLU A 81 15.84 0.24 16.70
CA GLU A 81 16.08 0.78 18.04
C GLU A 81 14.78 1.02 18.82
N GLU A 82 13.61 0.87 18.17
CA GLU A 82 12.30 1.14 18.78
C GLU A 82 11.67 -0.14 19.32
N ASP A 83 11.30 -0.16 20.59
CA ASP A 83 10.50 -1.23 21.17
C ASP A 83 9.11 -1.28 20.54
N HIS A 84 8.69 -2.45 20.09
CA HIS A 84 7.45 -2.63 19.35
C HIS A 84 6.31 -3.04 20.28
N ASN A 85 5.33 -2.16 20.48
CA ASN A 85 4.07 -2.55 21.13
C ASN A 85 3.00 -2.88 20.07
N ILE A 86 3.21 -4.00 19.37
CA ILE A 86 2.25 -4.52 18.39
C ILE A 86 0.89 -4.76 19.05
N ASP A 87 0.89 -5.23 20.30
CA ASP A 87 -0.34 -5.50 21.07
C ASP A 87 -1.22 -4.26 21.23
N SER A 88 -0.62 -3.09 21.45
CA SER A 88 -1.36 -1.81 21.55
C SER A 88 -2.01 -1.36 20.25
N ILE A 89 -1.51 -1.84 19.11
CA ILE A 89 -2.08 -1.59 17.79
C ILE A 89 -3.20 -2.58 17.54
N LEU A 90 -2.94 -3.86 17.80
CA LEU A 90 -3.94 -4.92 17.64
C LEU A 90 -5.17 -4.68 18.53
N SER A 91 -4.99 -4.14 19.74
CA SER A 91 -6.11 -3.82 20.64
C SER A 91 -7.04 -2.71 20.12
N LYS A 92 -6.63 -1.95 19.09
CA LYS A 92 -7.44 -0.89 18.48
C LYS A 92 -8.25 -1.36 17.28
N VAL A 93 -8.02 -2.60 16.84
CA VAL A 93 -8.66 -3.16 15.65
C VAL A 93 -9.69 -4.18 16.10
N GLU A 94 -10.97 -3.85 15.91
CA GLU A 94 -12.06 -4.79 16.10
C GLU A 94 -12.17 -5.69 14.87
N GLY A 95 -11.60 -6.89 14.94
CA GLY A 95 -11.62 -7.82 13.83
C GLY A 95 -10.79 -9.08 14.08
N GLN A 96 -10.70 -9.93 13.06
CA GLN A 96 -9.90 -11.14 13.11
C GLN A 96 -8.64 -10.96 12.26
N GLN A 97 -7.47 -11.11 12.89
CA GLN A 97 -6.22 -11.18 12.17
C GLN A 97 -6.16 -12.49 11.35
N ILE A 98 -5.83 -12.36 10.08
CA ILE A 98 -5.62 -13.50 9.17
C ILE A 98 -4.16 -13.58 8.72
N PRO A 99 -3.67 -14.77 8.34
CA PRO A 99 -2.33 -14.92 7.77
C PRO A 99 -2.19 -14.12 6.47
N ILE A 100 -1.02 -13.47 6.30
CA ILE A 100 -0.71 -12.68 5.09
C ILE A 100 -0.78 -13.52 3.79
N SER A 101 -0.59 -14.84 3.89
CA SER A 101 -0.72 -15.77 2.76
C SER A 101 -2.14 -15.85 2.19
N GLN A 102 -3.16 -15.39 2.91
CA GLN A 102 -4.56 -15.36 2.46
C GLN A 102 -4.94 -14.04 1.77
N MET A 103 -4.01 -13.08 1.70
CA MET A 103 -4.23 -11.75 1.12
C MET A 103 -4.77 -11.80 -0.32
N SER A 104 -4.21 -12.67 -1.15
CA SER A 104 -4.63 -12.82 -2.55
C SER A 104 -6.08 -13.29 -2.72
N MET A 105 -6.67 -13.90 -1.68
CA MET A 105 -8.08 -14.31 -1.69
C MET A 105 -9.03 -13.12 -1.51
N LEU A 106 -8.53 -12.01 -0.98
CA LEU A 106 -9.30 -10.79 -0.70
C LEU A 106 -9.17 -9.75 -1.82
N SER A 107 -8.17 -9.92 -2.70
CA SER A 107 -7.90 -9.01 -3.81
C SER A 107 -8.95 -9.12 -4.92
N ASP A 108 -9.49 -7.98 -5.36
CA ASP A 108 -10.40 -7.92 -6.51
C ASP A 108 -9.59 -7.69 -7.79
N THR A 109 -9.16 -8.79 -8.42
CA THR A 109 -8.29 -8.71 -9.62
C THR A 109 -8.93 -7.93 -10.78
N ALA A 110 -10.26 -7.90 -10.88
CA ALA A 110 -10.97 -7.15 -11.94
C ALA A 110 -10.90 -5.64 -11.67
N LYS A 111 -11.14 -5.21 -10.42
CA LYS A 111 -10.94 -3.81 -10.01
C LYS A 111 -9.49 -3.37 -10.14
N ILE A 112 -8.53 -4.24 -9.81
CA ILE A 112 -7.10 -3.94 -9.90
C ILE A 112 -6.69 -3.76 -11.38
N ARG A 113 -7.10 -4.65 -12.28
CA ARG A 113 -6.89 -4.49 -13.73
C ARG A 113 -7.44 -3.15 -14.23
N LYS A 114 -8.66 -2.79 -13.80
CA LYS A 114 -9.28 -1.52 -14.18
C LYS A 114 -8.54 -0.31 -13.63
N LEU A 115 -8.12 -0.35 -12.36
CA LEU A 115 -7.41 0.74 -11.69
C LEU A 115 -6.04 1.01 -12.32
N TYR A 116 -5.25 -0.05 -12.53
CA TYR A 116 -3.91 0.04 -13.12
C TYR A 116 -3.90 0.04 -14.65
N LYS A 117 -5.10 0.00 -15.27
CA LYS A 117 -5.30 0.00 -16.73
C LYS A 117 -4.52 -1.13 -17.42
N VAL A 118 -4.47 -2.30 -16.80
CA VAL A 118 -3.76 -3.47 -17.33
C VAL A 118 -4.56 -4.06 -18.47
N THR A 119 -3.90 -4.28 -19.60
CA THR A 119 -4.51 -4.82 -20.83
C THR A 119 -4.28 -6.32 -20.94
N SER A 120 -5.19 -7.03 -21.61
CA SER A 120 -5.04 -8.48 -21.85
C SER A 120 -3.81 -8.85 -22.67
N GLN A 121 -3.19 -7.89 -23.37
CA GLN A 121 -1.96 -8.13 -24.12
C GLN A 121 -0.73 -8.08 -23.20
N GLU A 122 -0.71 -7.20 -22.20
CA GLU A 122 0.37 -7.14 -21.19
C GLU A 122 0.44 -8.44 -20.39
N GLU A 123 -0.70 -9.06 -20.09
CA GLU A 123 -0.79 -10.34 -19.37
C GLU A 123 -0.18 -11.53 -20.12
N LYS A 124 0.10 -11.38 -21.42
CA LYS A 124 0.84 -12.39 -22.20
C LYS A 124 2.35 -12.28 -22.01
N CYS A 125 2.82 -11.11 -21.58
CA CYS A 125 4.24 -10.79 -21.44
C CYS A 125 4.73 -10.90 -19.98
N GLY A 126 3.81 -10.90 -19.01
CA GLY A 126 4.14 -10.96 -17.59
C GLY A 126 2.89 -11.16 -16.73
N SER A 127 3.09 -11.20 -15.41
CA SER A 127 1.98 -11.33 -14.46
C SER A 127 1.24 -10.00 -14.25
N LEU A 128 0.03 -10.09 -13.68
CA LEU A 128 -0.71 -8.89 -13.25
C LEU A 128 0.10 -8.08 -12.22
N LEU A 129 0.82 -8.76 -11.32
CA LEU A 129 1.69 -8.12 -10.33
C LEU A 129 2.79 -7.30 -11.02
N ASP A 130 3.45 -7.85 -12.05
CA ASP A 130 4.50 -7.14 -12.79
C ASP A 130 3.97 -5.83 -13.40
N SER A 131 2.75 -5.88 -13.94
CA SER A 131 2.08 -4.71 -14.51
C SER A 131 1.75 -3.66 -13.44
N VAL A 132 1.25 -4.10 -12.28
CA VAL A 132 0.97 -3.21 -11.13
C VAL A 132 2.24 -2.53 -10.64
N ILE A 133 3.31 -3.29 -10.38
CA ILE A 133 4.60 -2.76 -9.92
C ILE A 133 5.18 -1.78 -10.95
N CYS A 134 5.13 -2.13 -12.23
CA CYS A 134 5.60 -1.25 -13.30
C CYS A 134 4.88 0.10 -13.27
N ARG A 135 3.54 0.10 -13.20
CA ARG A 135 2.73 1.32 -13.14
C ARG A 135 3.03 2.16 -11.90
N MET A 136 3.22 1.55 -10.73
CA MET A 136 3.63 2.24 -9.51
C MET A 136 5.02 2.88 -9.64
N ALA A 137 5.94 2.19 -10.30
CA ALA A 137 7.33 2.65 -10.48
C ALA A 137 7.41 3.84 -11.43
N ILE A 138 6.69 3.79 -12.57
CA ILE A 138 6.79 4.79 -13.64
C ILE A 138 5.85 5.99 -13.48
N LYS A 139 4.97 6.02 -12.47
CA LYS A 139 3.97 7.08 -12.29
C LYS A 139 4.55 8.50 -12.24
N ASP A 140 5.83 8.65 -11.87
CA ASP A 140 6.51 9.95 -11.79
C ASP A 140 7.11 10.40 -13.12
N VAL A 141 7.09 9.53 -14.15
CA VAL A 141 7.65 9.77 -15.49
C VAL A 141 6.56 9.92 -16.56
N LEU A 142 5.35 9.41 -16.28
CA LEU A 142 4.18 9.46 -17.17
C LEU A 142 3.36 10.76 -17.04
#